data_AF-A0AAV2YIW0-F1
#
_entry.id   AF-A0AAV2YIW0-F1
#
_cell.length_a   1.000
_cell.length_b   1.000
_cell.length_c   1.000
_cell.angle_alpha   90.00
_cell.angle_beta   90.00
_cell.angle_gamma   90.00
#
_symmetry.space_group_name_H-M   'P 1'
#
loop_
_entity.id
_entity.type
_entity.pdbx_description
1 polymer ?
#
loop_
_entity_poly.entity_id
_entity_poly.type
_entity_poly.pdbx_seq_one_letter_code
_entity_poly.pdbx_strand_id
1 'polypeptide(L)'
;MEHGKALAWLADWAQLQKEWQAAAGDAQRELVKIAESVQKTTYLEGDDWGALGDNTILHEHAASRLWDLVHRCRKRILGHIDTLSDIYARMSVLSQSVYDHPQYRNFNQSTRQRHENLAGEMASMYQRELVAKSLIANDLGNTQDYETLTVYLASWQMQPYVNQARIEEIVSAITSDCEWKR
;
A
#
# COMPACT_ATOMS: atom_id res chain seq x y z
N MET A 1 18.70 6.98 33.36
CA MET A 1 17.59 6.42 32.55
C MET A 1 18.12 6.13 31.16
N GLU A 2 18.86 5.04 31.01
CA GLU A 2 19.34 4.59 29.70
C GLU A 2 18.16 3.99 28.95
N HIS A 3 17.69 4.70 27.92
CA HIS A 3 16.66 4.16 27.04
C HIS A 3 17.23 2.93 26.36
N GLY A 4 16.53 1.81 26.48
CA GLY A 4 16.94 0.54 25.94
C GLY A 4 17.31 0.67 24.47
N LYS A 5 18.56 0.34 24.08
CA LYS A 5 18.94 0.19 22.67
C LYS A 5 17.84 -0.56 21.92
N ALA A 6 17.10 0.16 21.07
CA ALA A 6 16.13 -0.42 20.17
C ALA A 6 16.83 -1.50 19.33
N LEU A 7 16.12 -2.59 19.04
CA LEU A 7 16.66 -3.63 18.17
C LEU A 7 16.93 -3.03 16.79
N ALA A 8 18.14 -3.19 16.25
CA ALA A 8 18.51 -2.49 15.02
C ALA A 8 17.62 -2.90 13.85
N TRP A 9 17.25 -4.18 13.78
CA TRP A 9 16.32 -4.69 12.77
C TRP A 9 14.91 -4.07 12.86
N LEU A 10 14.44 -3.68 14.06
CA LEU A 10 13.15 -2.97 14.20
C LEU A 10 13.26 -1.52 13.68
N ALA A 11 14.43 -0.90 13.81
CA ALA A 11 14.68 0.42 13.22
C ALA A 11 14.71 0.34 11.69
N ASP A 12 15.38 -0.69 11.14
CA ASP A 12 15.38 -0.96 9.70
C ASP A 12 13.97 -1.25 9.19
N TRP A 13 13.18 -2.01 9.95
CA TRP A 13 11.77 -2.25 9.64
C TRP A 13 10.98 -0.94 9.60
N ALA A 14 11.08 -0.11 10.63
CA ALA A 14 10.37 1.17 10.69
C ALA A 14 10.76 2.10 9.52
N GLN A 15 12.02 2.05 9.06
CA GLN A 15 12.46 2.78 7.88
C GLN A 15 11.78 2.26 6.60
N LEU A 16 11.75 0.94 6.41
CA LEU A 16 11.04 0.32 5.29
C LEU A 16 9.54 0.64 5.30
N GLN A 17 8.91 0.72 6.47
CA GLN A 17 7.49 1.12 6.58
C GLN A 17 7.24 2.55 6.11
N LYS A 18 8.15 3.48 6.43
CA LYS A 18 8.05 4.86 5.93
C LYS A 18 8.21 4.93 4.42
N GLU A 19 9.17 4.19 3.88
CA GLU A 19 9.37 4.07 2.43
C GLU A 19 8.12 3.50 1.75
N TRP A 20 7.53 2.46 2.33
CA TRP A 20 6.26 1.88 1.86
C TRP A 20 5.13 2.92 1.84
N GLN A 21 4.92 3.62 2.95
CA GLN A 21 3.87 4.64 3.06
C GLN A 21 4.06 5.78 2.06
N ALA A 22 5.30 6.21 1.82
CA ALA A 22 5.59 7.24 0.82
C ALA A 22 5.23 6.76 -0.59
N ALA A 23 5.69 5.56 -0.99
CA ALA A 23 5.40 4.99 -2.31
C ALA A 23 3.91 4.70 -2.51
N ALA A 24 3.22 4.20 -1.49
CA ALA A 24 1.78 3.98 -1.50
C ALA A 24 1.01 5.32 -1.61
N GLY A 25 1.50 6.37 -0.95
CA GLY A 25 0.97 7.73 -1.06
C GLY A 25 1.13 8.33 -2.45
N ASP A 26 2.24 8.06 -3.13
CA ASP A 26 2.45 8.45 -4.53
C ASP A 26 1.43 7.78 -5.47
N ALA A 27 1.26 6.47 -5.34
CA ALA A 27 0.24 5.74 -6.11
C ALA A 27 -1.18 6.27 -5.83
N GLN A 28 -1.48 6.57 -4.56
CA GLN A 28 -2.75 7.15 -4.16
C GLN A 28 -3.01 8.51 -4.83
N ARG A 29 -1.99 9.36 -4.97
CA ARG A 29 -2.11 10.65 -5.66
C ARG A 29 -2.49 10.50 -7.13
N GLU A 30 -1.99 9.48 -7.82
CA GLU A 30 -2.39 9.20 -9.20
C GLU A 30 -3.85 8.74 -9.29
N LEU A 31 -4.31 7.93 -8.33
CA LEU A 31 -5.71 7.50 -8.26
C LEU A 31 -6.68 8.65 -7.97
N VAL A 32 -6.29 9.61 -7.13
CA VAL A 32 -7.10 10.81 -6.86
C VAL A 32 -7.34 11.61 -8.14
N LYS A 33 -6.34 11.76 -9.02
CA LYS A 33 -6.53 12.44 -10.32
C LYS A 33 -7.57 11.74 -11.19
N ILE A 34 -7.56 10.40 -11.18
CA ILE A 34 -8.57 9.60 -11.89
C ILE A 34 -9.94 9.86 -11.27
N ALA A 35 -10.08 9.76 -9.94
CA ALA A 35 -11.35 9.98 -9.23
C ALA A 35 -11.95 11.35 -9.52
N GLU A 36 -11.14 12.41 -9.47
CA GLU A 36 -11.57 13.77 -9.81
C GLU A 36 -12.05 13.89 -11.26
N SER A 37 -11.40 13.19 -12.19
CA SER A 37 -11.77 13.21 -13.60
C SER A 37 -13.03 12.39 -13.86
N VAL A 38 -13.23 11.27 -13.16
CA VAL A 38 -14.47 10.49 -13.20
C VAL A 38 -15.62 11.36 -12.71
N GLN A 39 -15.47 12.00 -11.54
CA GLN A 39 -16.50 12.88 -10.97
C GLN A 39 -16.87 14.03 -11.92
N LYS A 40 -15.88 14.64 -12.60
CA LYS A 40 -16.15 15.70 -13.59
C LYS A 40 -16.90 15.18 -14.81
N THR A 41 -16.60 13.96 -15.24
CA THR A 41 -17.21 13.36 -16.43
C THR A 41 -18.64 12.92 -16.13
N THR A 42 -18.88 12.23 -15.01
CA THR A 42 -20.23 11.84 -14.58
C THR A 42 -21.11 13.05 -14.25
N TYR A 43 -20.53 14.15 -13.75
CA TYR A 43 -21.27 15.40 -13.56
C TYR A 43 -21.73 16.06 -14.87
N LEU A 44 -20.99 15.87 -15.98
CA LEU A 44 -21.42 16.36 -17.30
C LEU A 44 -22.61 15.55 -17.84
N GLU A 45 -22.68 14.27 -17.48
CA GLU A 45 -23.77 13.35 -17.86
C GLU A 45 -25.06 13.57 -17.06
N GLY A 46 -25.05 14.46 -16.05
CA GLY A 46 -26.22 14.77 -15.23
C GLY A 46 -27.19 15.76 -15.89
N ASP A 47 -28.47 15.66 -15.51
CA ASP A 47 -29.59 16.47 -16.04
C ASP A 47 -29.44 18.00 -15.87
N ASP A 48 -28.49 18.45 -15.04
CA ASP A 48 -28.29 19.85 -14.66
C ASP A 48 -27.73 20.75 -15.80
N TRP A 49 -27.30 20.17 -16.92
CA TRP A 49 -26.63 20.90 -18.01
C TRP A 49 -27.55 21.34 -19.17
N GLY A 50 -28.84 20.99 -19.14
CA GLY A 50 -29.79 21.40 -20.19
C GLY A 50 -29.28 21.08 -21.59
N ALA A 51 -29.20 22.08 -22.48
CA ALA A 51 -28.76 21.90 -23.88
C ALA A 51 -27.32 21.40 -24.07
N LEU A 52 -26.46 21.46 -23.04
CA LEU A 52 -25.10 20.89 -23.08
C LEU A 52 -25.08 19.39 -22.73
N GLY A 53 -26.11 18.89 -22.03
CA GLY A 53 -26.29 17.46 -21.76
C GLY A 53 -26.57 16.64 -23.04
N ASP A 54 -27.14 17.26 -24.06
CA ASP A 54 -27.39 16.62 -25.37
C ASP A 54 -26.19 16.72 -26.34
N ASN A 55 -25.10 17.38 -25.94
CA ASN A 55 -23.94 17.57 -26.81
C ASN A 55 -23.02 16.34 -26.82
N THR A 56 -23.34 15.38 -27.68
CA THR A 56 -22.59 14.12 -27.84
C THR A 56 -21.09 14.32 -28.06
N ILE A 57 -20.68 15.35 -28.80
CA ILE A 57 -19.26 15.65 -29.07
C ILE A 57 -18.53 16.05 -27.78
N LEU A 58 -19.19 16.82 -26.91
CA LEU A 58 -18.62 17.21 -25.62
C LEU A 58 -18.37 15.98 -24.73
N HIS A 59 -19.35 15.08 -24.67
CA HIS A 59 -19.28 13.84 -23.91
C HIS A 59 -18.20 12.89 -24.42
N GLU A 60 -18.14 12.67 -25.73
CA GLU A 60 -17.09 11.86 -26.36
C GLU A 60 -15.68 12.41 -26.08
N HIS A 61 -15.51 13.73 -26.14
CA HIS A 61 -14.25 14.37 -25.80
C HIS A 61 -13.90 14.24 -24.30
N ALA A 62 -14.87 14.38 -23.40
CA ALA A 62 -14.65 14.24 -21.97
C ALA A 62 -14.25 12.80 -21.60
N ALA A 63 -15.00 11.81 -22.12
CA ALA A 63 -14.72 10.39 -21.96
C ALA A 63 -13.33 10.02 -22.51
N SER A 64 -13.00 10.45 -23.72
CA SER A 64 -11.69 10.22 -24.34
C SER A 64 -10.54 10.78 -23.48
N ARG A 65 -10.68 12.01 -22.97
CA ARG A 65 -9.68 12.62 -22.08
C ARG A 65 -9.53 11.89 -20.74
N LEU A 66 -10.63 11.37 -20.19
CA LEU A 66 -10.61 10.56 -18.99
C LEU A 66 -9.86 9.25 -19.22
N TRP A 67 -10.15 8.50 -20.28
CA TRP A 67 -9.47 7.24 -20.56
C TRP A 67 -7.98 7.44 -20.86
N ASP A 68 -7.63 8.50 -21.58
CA ASP A 68 -6.24 8.93 -21.76
C ASP A 68 -5.53 9.20 -20.42
N LEU A 69 -6.22 9.85 -19.48
CA LEU A 69 -5.70 10.08 -18.14
C LEU A 69 -5.54 8.77 -17.37
N VAL A 70 -6.54 7.88 -17.39
CA VAL A 70 -6.51 6.56 -16.76
C VAL A 70 -5.31 5.77 -17.26
N HIS A 71 -5.06 5.71 -18.56
CA HIS A 71 -3.90 5.00 -19.12
C HIS A 71 -2.56 5.59 -18.65
N ARG A 72 -2.42 6.92 -18.63
CA ARG A 72 -1.20 7.59 -18.14
C ARG A 72 -0.98 7.36 -16.65
N CYS A 73 -2.02 7.51 -15.84
CA CYS A 73 -1.95 7.29 -14.39
C CYS A 73 -1.68 5.82 -14.08
N ARG A 74 -2.30 4.87 -14.79
CA ARG A 74 -2.01 3.43 -14.66
C ARG A 74 -0.54 3.12 -14.86
N LYS A 75 0.09 3.66 -15.92
CA LYS A 75 1.52 3.43 -16.17
C LYS A 75 2.38 3.90 -14.99
N ARG A 76 2.03 5.02 -14.35
CA ARG A 76 2.72 5.53 -13.14
C ARG A 76 2.43 4.65 -11.93
N ILE A 77 1.18 4.26 -11.72
CA ILE A 77 0.75 3.37 -10.64
C ILE A 77 1.51 2.04 -10.72
N LEU A 78 1.65 1.43 -11.90
CA LEU A 78 2.44 0.21 -12.07
C LEU A 78 3.91 0.41 -11.68
N GLY A 79 4.53 1.54 -12.02
CA GLY A 79 5.88 1.86 -11.54
C GLY A 79 5.97 2.03 -10.02
N HIS A 80 4.92 2.55 -9.38
CA HIS A 80 4.83 2.58 -7.92
C HIS A 80 4.64 1.19 -7.31
N ILE A 81 3.89 0.29 -7.98
CA ILE A 81 3.76 -1.12 -7.58
C ILE A 81 5.12 -1.84 -7.66
N ASP A 82 5.93 -1.58 -8.69
CA ASP A 82 7.29 -2.12 -8.77
C ASP A 82 8.13 -1.65 -7.58
N THR A 83 8.04 -0.36 -7.24
CA THR A 83 8.73 0.21 -6.06
C THR A 83 8.26 -0.44 -4.76
N LEU A 84 6.95 -0.65 -4.58
CA LEU A 84 6.40 -1.37 -3.43
C LEU A 84 6.88 -2.82 -3.38
N SER A 85 7.02 -3.48 -4.53
CA SER A 85 7.55 -4.85 -4.64
C SER A 85 9.00 -4.93 -4.18
N ASP A 86 9.84 -3.96 -4.55
CA ASP A 86 11.23 -3.86 -4.09
C ASP A 86 11.33 -3.64 -2.58
N ILE A 87 10.49 -2.76 -2.03
CA ILE A 87 10.41 -2.53 -0.57
C ILE A 87 9.96 -3.80 0.15
N TYR A 88 8.93 -4.48 -0.36
CA TYR A 88 8.46 -5.75 0.20
C TYR A 88 9.55 -6.82 0.17
N ALA A 89 10.31 -6.95 -0.92
CA ALA A 89 11.42 -7.90 -1.00
C ALA A 89 12.44 -7.65 0.13
N ARG A 90 12.76 -6.38 0.41
CA ARG A 90 13.63 -5.99 1.53
C ARG A 90 13.00 -6.32 2.89
N MET A 91 11.71 -6.06 3.07
CA MET A 91 10.97 -6.44 4.30
C MET A 91 10.97 -7.97 4.51
N SER A 92 10.75 -8.74 3.45
CA SER A 92 10.77 -10.20 3.50
C SER A 92 12.14 -10.72 3.92
N VAL A 93 13.23 -10.23 3.31
CA VAL A 93 14.59 -10.59 3.69
C VAL A 93 14.90 -10.21 5.14
N LEU A 94 14.46 -9.02 5.57
CA LEU A 94 14.64 -8.58 6.95
C LEU A 94 13.89 -9.48 7.95
N SER A 95 12.65 -9.88 7.62
CA SER A 95 11.85 -10.78 8.47
C SER A 95 12.43 -12.19 8.59
N GLN A 96 13.12 -12.66 7.54
CA GLN A 96 13.78 -13.95 7.52
C GLN A 96 15.17 -13.93 8.18
N SER A 97 15.84 -12.78 8.21
CA SER A 97 17.20 -12.65 8.78
C SER A 97 17.22 -12.08 10.20
N VAL A 98 16.07 -11.99 10.88
CA VAL A 98 15.96 -11.45 12.26
C VAL A 98 16.98 -12.09 13.21
N TYR A 99 17.27 -13.38 13.07
CA TYR A 99 18.17 -14.13 13.95
C TYR A 99 19.66 -13.96 13.63
N ASP A 100 20.02 -13.45 12.45
CA ASP A 100 21.43 -13.13 12.13
C ASP A 100 21.92 -11.94 12.96
N HIS A 101 20.99 -11.19 13.53
CA HIS A 101 21.31 -10.04 14.36
C HIS A 101 21.98 -10.50 15.68
N PRO A 102 23.15 -9.93 16.06
CA PRO A 102 23.90 -10.33 17.25
C PRO A 102 23.10 -10.31 18.56
N GLN A 103 22.05 -9.49 18.61
CA GLN A 103 21.13 -9.37 19.74
C GLN A 103 20.36 -10.68 20.05
N TYR A 104 20.21 -11.58 19.06
CA TYR A 104 19.49 -12.85 19.25
C TYR A 104 20.34 -14.02 19.73
N ARG A 105 21.68 -13.87 19.81
CA ARG A 105 22.61 -14.94 20.21
C ARG A 105 22.28 -15.58 21.56
N ASN A 106 21.72 -14.82 22.49
CA ASN A 106 21.43 -15.29 23.86
C ASN A 106 19.96 -15.67 24.07
N PHE A 107 19.11 -15.57 23.04
CA PHE A 107 17.72 -16.00 23.14
C PHE A 107 17.60 -17.52 23.07
N ASN A 108 16.66 -18.08 23.83
CA ASN A 108 16.31 -19.49 23.73
C ASN A 108 15.56 -19.74 22.40
N GLN A 109 15.48 -21.00 22.00
CA GLN A 109 14.85 -21.37 20.73
C GLN A 109 13.38 -20.96 20.65
N SER A 110 12.63 -21.06 21.76
CA SER A 110 11.21 -20.70 21.81
C SER A 110 10.96 -19.22 21.53
N THR A 111 11.73 -18.31 22.12
CA THR A 111 11.56 -16.86 21.88
C THR A 111 12.01 -16.48 20.47
N ARG A 112 13.06 -17.12 19.95
CA ARG A 112 13.48 -16.92 18.54
C ARG A 112 12.36 -17.31 17.58
N GLN A 113 11.78 -18.50 17.74
CA GLN A 113 10.68 -18.96 16.90
C GLN A 113 9.46 -18.02 17.00
N ARG A 114 9.15 -17.53 18.21
CA ARG A 114 8.07 -16.55 18.40
C ARG A 114 8.34 -15.27 17.61
N HIS A 115 9.54 -14.71 17.72
CA HIS A 115 9.89 -13.47 17.03
C HIS A 115 9.90 -13.64 15.51
N GLU A 116 10.36 -14.79 15.01
CA GLU A 116 10.27 -15.16 13.60
C GLU A 116 8.81 -15.18 13.12
N ASN A 117 7.94 -15.85 13.86
CA ASN A 117 6.51 -15.90 13.53
C ASN A 117 5.88 -14.49 13.50
N LEU A 118 6.25 -13.63 14.46
CA LEU A 118 5.75 -12.26 14.53
C LEU A 118 6.29 -11.38 13.38
N ALA A 119 7.58 -11.50 13.04
CA ALA A 119 8.15 -10.79 11.90
C ALA A 119 7.56 -11.27 10.56
N GLY A 120 7.34 -12.58 10.43
CA GLY A 120 6.62 -13.17 9.29
C GLY A 120 5.18 -12.70 9.20
N GLU A 121 4.48 -12.56 10.34
CA GLU A 121 3.14 -11.98 10.40
C GLU A 121 3.13 -10.54 9.83
N MET A 122 4.07 -9.70 10.27
CA MET A 122 4.22 -8.33 9.75
C MET A 122 4.46 -8.33 8.23
N ALA A 123 5.40 -9.12 7.74
CA ALA A 123 5.68 -9.21 6.30
C ALA A 123 4.46 -9.69 5.50
N SER A 124 3.68 -10.64 6.03
CA SER A 124 2.49 -11.16 5.35
C SER A 124 1.40 -10.11 5.15
N MET A 125 1.28 -9.12 6.03
CA MET A 125 0.33 -8.01 5.88
C MET A 125 0.69 -7.16 4.65
N TYR A 126 1.96 -6.79 4.52
CA TYR A 126 2.47 -6.03 3.37
C TYR A 126 2.38 -6.82 2.07
N GLN A 127 2.60 -8.13 2.10
CA GLN A 127 2.42 -9.00 0.94
C GLN A 127 0.97 -8.97 0.43
N ARG A 128 -0.01 -9.12 1.34
CA ARG A 128 -1.43 -9.10 0.97
C ARG A 128 -1.84 -7.76 0.37
N GLU A 129 -1.36 -6.67 0.97
CA GLU A 129 -1.58 -5.33 0.43
C GLU A 129 -0.99 -5.19 -0.98
N LEU A 130 0.26 -5.63 -1.18
CA LEU A 130 0.92 -5.60 -2.47
C LEU A 130 0.09 -6.32 -3.53
N VAL A 131 -0.30 -7.56 -3.26
CA VAL A 131 -1.07 -8.39 -4.20
C VAL A 131 -2.39 -7.71 -4.56
N ALA A 132 -3.13 -7.21 -3.57
CA ALA A 132 -4.40 -6.57 -3.81
C ALA A 132 -4.26 -5.29 -4.65
N LYS A 133 -3.26 -4.46 -4.35
CA LYS A 133 -2.95 -3.24 -5.11
C LYS A 133 -2.49 -3.55 -6.53
N SER A 134 -1.66 -4.57 -6.72
CA SER A 134 -1.21 -5.03 -8.04
C SER A 134 -2.38 -5.49 -8.92
N LEU A 135 -3.35 -6.23 -8.37
CA LEU A 135 -4.54 -6.65 -9.09
C LEU A 135 -5.36 -5.45 -9.56
N ILE A 136 -5.64 -4.50 -8.67
CA ILE A 136 -6.35 -3.26 -9.03
C ILE A 136 -5.60 -2.49 -10.11
N ALA A 137 -4.29 -2.26 -9.92
CA ALA A 137 -3.47 -1.52 -10.87
C ALA A 137 -3.47 -2.13 -12.27
N ASN A 138 -3.47 -3.46 -12.35
CA ASN A 138 -3.51 -4.17 -13.62
C ASN A 138 -4.86 -3.96 -14.33
N ASP A 139 -5.96 -4.06 -13.59
CA ASP A 139 -7.33 -4.00 -14.13
C ASP A 139 -7.82 -2.60 -14.50
N LEU A 140 -7.27 -1.54 -13.88
CA LEU A 140 -7.62 -0.14 -14.17
C LEU A 140 -7.55 0.22 -15.66
N GLY A 141 -6.68 -0.43 -16.44
CA GLY A 141 -6.49 -0.15 -17.86
C GLY A 141 -7.37 -0.96 -18.80
N ASN A 142 -8.05 -1.99 -18.28
CA ASN A 142 -8.91 -2.88 -19.04
C ASN A 142 -10.40 -2.56 -18.83
N THR A 143 -10.68 -1.65 -17.90
CA THR A 143 -12.04 -1.19 -17.59
C THR A 143 -12.50 -0.19 -18.64
N GLN A 144 -13.77 -0.28 -19.06
CA GLN A 144 -14.40 0.66 -20.01
C GLN A 144 -15.64 1.34 -19.41
N ASP A 145 -15.93 1.06 -18.14
CA ASP A 145 -17.12 1.51 -17.42
C ASP A 145 -16.74 2.34 -16.18
N TYR A 146 -17.46 3.45 -15.95
CA TYR A 146 -17.20 4.38 -14.86
C TYR A 146 -17.55 3.79 -13.49
N GLU A 147 -18.58 2.94 -13.40
CA GLU A 147 -18.98 2.33 -12.13
C GLU A 147 -17.91 1.36 -11.66
N THR A 148 -17.44 0.49 -12.56
CA THR A 148 -16.34 -0.44 -12.32
C THR A 148 -15.06 0.30 -11.93
N LEU A 149 -14.72 1.39 -12.64
CA LEU A 149 -13.58 2.23 -12.31
C LEU A 149 -13.71 2.82 -10.89
N THR A 150 -14.89 3.30 -10.53
CA THR A 150 -15.19 3.82 -9.20
C THR A 150 -15.03 2.76 -8.11
N VAL A 151 -15.48 1.53 -8.36
CA VAL A 151 -15.29 0.40 -7.44
C VAL A 151 -13.80 0.11 -7.23
N TYR A 152 -12.98 0.13 -8.28
CA TYR A 152 -11.53 -0.06 -8.14
C TYR A 152 -10.86 1.07 -7.33
N LEU A 153 -11.25 2.32 -7.57
CA LEU A 153 -10.72 3.47 -6.82
C LEU A 153 -11.08 3.37 -5.32
N ALA A 154 -12.34 3.06 -5.01
CA ALA A 154 -12.80 2.88 -3.64
C ALA A 154 -12.11 1.68 -2.97
N SER A 155 -11.96 0.56 -3.69
CA SER A 155 -11.30 -0.64 -3.20
C SER A 155 -9.85 -0.37 -2.81
N TRP A 156 -9.13 0.44 -3.58
CA TRP A 156 -7.76 0.79 -3.23
C TRP A 156 -7.66 1.57 -1.90
N GLN A 157 -8.61 2.46 -1.63
CA GLN A 157 -8.67 3.29 -0.43
C GLN A 157 -9.13 2.51 0.81
N MET A 158 -10.03 1.55 0.62
CA MET A 158 -10.70 0.81 1.69
C MET A 158 -9.97 -0.48 2.10
N GLN A 159 -8.70 -0.65 1.74
CA GLN A 159 -7.90 -1.85 2.04
C GLN A 159 -6.97 -1.66 3.24
N PRO A 160 -7.36 -2.05 4.47
CA PRO A 160 -6.47 -2.07 5.62
C PRO A 160 -5.77 -3.43 5.77
N TYR A 161 -5.06 -3.89 4.74
CA TYR A 161 -4.31 -5.16 4.85
C TYR A 161 -3.13 -5.03 5.82
N VAL A 162 -2.54 -3.84 5.91
CA VAL A 162 -1.57 -3.49 6.95
C VAL A 162 -2.33 -2.97 8.19
N ASN A 163 -2.39 -3.83 9.21
CA ASN A 163 -2.97 -3.46 10.51
C ASN A 163 -1.89 -2.80 11.38
N GLN A 164 -1.93 -1.47 11.43
CA GLN A 164 -0.95 -0.67 12.19
C GLN A 164 -0.99 -0.95 13.70
N ALA A 165 -2.18 -1.12 14.28
CA ALA A 165 -2.31 -1.46 15.70
C ALA A 165 -1.65 -2.82 16.01
N ARG A 166 -1.84 -3.80 15.12
CA ARG A 166 -1.20 -5.11 15.27
C ARG A 166 0.32 -5.04 15.14
N ILE A 167 0.83 -4.23 14.23
CA ILE A 167 2.27 -3.97 14.11
C ILE A 167 2.82 -3.38 15.40
N GLU A 168 2.12 -2.41 16.00
CA GLU A 168 2.53 -1.79 17.27
C GLU A 168 2.54 -2.80 18.44
N GLU A 169 1.54 -3.68 18.52
CA GLU A 169 1.52 -4.79 19.48
C GLU A 169 2.73 -5.72 19.30
N ILE A 170 3.05 -6.09 18.06
CA ILE A 170 4.18 -6.96 17.74
C ILE A 170 5.49 -6.30 18.16
N VAL A 171 5.69 -5.03 17.78
CA VAL A 171 6.88 -4.25 18.13
C VAL A 171 7.02 -4.15 19.66
N SER A 172 5.92 -3.89 20.37
CA SER A 172 5.92 -3.84 21.84
C SER A 172 6.31 -5.19 22.45
N ALA A 173 5.71 -6.29 21.98
CA ALA A 173 5.99 -7.63 22.51
C ALA A 173 7.45 -8.03 22.34
N ILE A 174 8.02 -7.76 21.16
CA ILE A 174 9.43 -8.02 20.85
C ILE A 174 10.35 -7.15 21.72
N THR A 175 10.00 -5.89 21.92
CA THR A 175 10.80 -4.95 22.73
C THR A 175 10.81 -5.37 24.20
N SER A 176 9.65 -5.73 24.76
CA SER A 176 9.55 -6.21 26.15
C SER A 176 10.34 -7.51 26.38
N ASP A 177 10.29 -8.45 25.45
CA ASP A 177 11.07 -9.71 25.53
C ASP A 177 12.59 -9.44 25.53
N CYS A 178 13.03 -8.32 24.93
CA CYS A 178 14.42 -7.89 24.90
C CYS A 178 14.86 -7.06 26.11
N GLU A 179 13.95 -6.32 26.74
CA GLU A 179 14.21 -5.57 27.98
C GLU A 179 14.29 -6.47 29.21
N TRP A 180 13.43 -7.51 29.29
CA TRP A 180 13.42 -8.48 30.40
C TRP A 180 14.75 -9.25 30.57
N LYS A 181 15.57 -9.34 29.52
CA LYS A 181 16.84 -10.09 29.52
C LYS A 181 18.08 -9.24 29.77
N ARG A 182 17.93 -7.95 30.08
CA ARG A 182 19.02 -7.09 30.59
C ARG A 182 19.03 -7.11 32.11
#